data_AF-A0A4R8MRJ8-F1
#
_entry.id   AF-A0A4R8MRJ8-F1
#
_cell.length_a   1.000
_cell.length_b   1.000
_cell.length_c   1.000
_cell.angle_alpha   90.00
_cell.angle_beta   90.00
_cell.angle_gamma   90.00
#
_symmetry.space_group_name_H-M   'P 1'
#
loop_
_entity.id
_entity.type
_entity.pdbx_description
1 polymer ?
#
loop_
_entity_poly.entity_id
_entity_poly.type
_entity_poly.pdbx_seq_one_letter_code
_entity_poly.pdbx_strand_id
1 'polypeptide(L)'
;MKSLVLYFFLAYLISWTIWLPLYLPKFGIYFLPVLPFHHAWGALGPLSAAFILNKLEDGNAGIKDLLSRMFQWKVSWFWYFIAIFSPFVLLVFATSINYFSSSKFSFDGLGGSLEFPQFGFVSFFLYNFIVYGFGEETGWRGYALPKLQKKWNALTSTVILTFLWALWHTPLFLYRPGFMAMDAFGIFGWFMSLFTGAILLTWLYNSSRGSILMVALFHGAIDIVFTSDSIDTNIMNITGFLLVVFAVFVLGLTGWKNLSKVGRQTN
;
A
#
# COMPACT_ATOMS: atom_id res chain seq x y z
N MET A 1 17.59 11.30 -10.09
CA MET A 1 16.43 11.64 -10.95
C MET A 1 16.29 10.69 -12.13
N LYS A 2 17.32 10.48 -12.96
CA LYS A 2 17.27 9.50 -14.07
C LYS A 2 16.85 8.10 -13.61
N SER A 3 17.44 7.62 -12.51
CA SER A 3 17.09 6.34 -11.90
C SER A 3 15.64 6.23 -11.42
N LEU A 4 15.09 7.30 -10.84
CA LEU A 4 13.67 7.34 -10.44
C LEU A 4 12.74 7.26 -11.64
N VAL A 5 13.01 7.99 -12.71
CA VAL A 5 12.20 7.92 -13.94
C VAL A 5 12.25 6.51 -14.53
N LEU A 6 13.43 5.91 -14.61
CA LEU A 6 13.59 4.54 -15.10
C LEU A 6 12.87 3.53 -14.20
N TYR A 7 12.88 3.73 -12.89
CA TYR A 7 12.18 2.89 -11.93
C TYR A 7 10.66 2.89 -12.16
N PHE A 8 10.04 4.07 -12.22
CA PHE A 8 8.59 4.14 -12.45
C PHE A 8 8.22 3.60 -13.83
N PHE A 9 9.01 3.89 -14.86
CA PHE A 9 8.81 3.31 -16.19
C PHE A 9 8.85 1.77 -16.15
N LEU A 10 9.86 1.19 -15.51
CA LEU A 10 10.01 -0.27 -15.44
C LEU A 10 8.92 -0.92 -14.58
N ALA A 11 8.58 -0.32 -13.44
CA ALA A 11 7.50 -0.80 -12.57
C ALA A 11 6.16 -0.82 -13.33
N TYR A 12 5.85 0.24 -14.07
CA TYR A 12 4.63 0.34 -14.87
C TYR A 12 4.66 -0.64 -16.02
N LEU A 13 5.77 -0.71 -16.76
CA LEU A 13 5.93 -1.62 -17.88
C LEU A 13 5.68 -3.06 -17.45
N ILE A 14 6.28 -3.52 -16.34
CA ILE A 14 6.09 -4.87 -15.83
C ILE A 14 4.64 -5.09 -15.41
N SER A 15 4.10 -4.24 -14.54
CA SER A 15 2.74 -4.42 -14.01
C SER A 15 1.67 -4.36 -15.10
N TRP A 16 1.73 -3.35 -15.97
CA TRP A 16 0.73 -3.14 -17.00
C TRP A 16 0.81 -4.22 -18.08
N THR A 17 2.00 -4.69 -18.43
CA THR A 17 2.14 -5.84 -19.35
C THR A 17 1.52 -7.09 -18.75
N ILE A 18 1.78 -7.38 -17.46
CA ILE A 18 1.19 -8.53 -16.79
C ILE A 18 -0.33 -8.39 -16.74
N TRP A 19 -0.88 -7.19 -16.50
CA TRP A 19 -2.33 -7.00 -16.44
C TRP A 19 -3.02 -6.95 -17.81
N LEU A 20 -2.31 -7.02 -18.95
CA LEU A 20 -2.93 -7.00 -20.28
C LEU A 20 -4.14 -7.95 -20.42
N PRO A 21 -4.08 -9.23 -20.01
CA PRO A 21 -5.21 -10.15 -20.15
C PRO A 21 -6.46 -9.70 -19.36
N LEU A 22 -6.29 -8.85 -18.34
CA LEU A 22 -7.39 -8.36 -17.51
C LEU A 22 -8.12 -7.16 -18.12
N TYR A 23 -7.40 -6.23 -18.76
CA TYR A 23 -8.00 -4.99 -19.29
C TYR A 23 -8.17 -4.94 -20.82
N LEU A 24 -7.46 -5.78 -21.59
CA LEU A 24 -7.69 -5.90 -23.03
C LEU A 24 -9.12 -6.28 -23.43
N PRO A 25 -9.87 -7.11 -22.67
CA PRO A 25 -11.29 -7.36 -22.91
C PRO A 25 -12.16 -6.11 -23.01
N LYS A 26 -11.78 -5.00 -22.32
CA LYS A 26 -12.50 -3.72 -22.41
C LYS A 26 -12.44 -3.10 -23.81
N PHE A 27 -11.45 -3.48 -24.61
CA PHE A 27 -11.23 -3.02 -25.97
C PHE A 27 -11.62 -4.07 -27.03
N GLY A 28 -12.32 -5.15 -26.63
CA GLY A 28 -12.74 -6.21 -27.55
C GLY A 28 -11.65 -7.24 -27.90
N ILE A 29 -10.56 -7.31 -27.11
CA ILE A 29 -9.42 -8.19 -27.36
C ILE A 29 -9.40 -9.31 -26.30
N TYR A 30 -9.53 -10.58 -26.73
CA TYR A 30 -9.77 -11.73 -25.83
C TYR A 30 -8.80 -12.91 -26.02
N PHE A 31 -7.72 -12.75 -26.78
CA PHE A 31 -6.85 -13.88 -27.14
C PHE A 31 -5.88 -14.31 -26.02
N LEU A 32 -5.74 -13.51 -24.96
CA LEU A 32 -4.83 -13.81 -23.86
C LEU A 32 -5.57 -14.55 -22.72
N PRO A 33 -5.00 -15.65 -22.18
CA PRO A 33 -5.58 -16.36 -21.05
C PRO A 33 -5.40 -15.56 -19.75
N VAL A 34 -6.40 -15.64 -18.87
CA VAL A 34 -6.31 -15.14 -17.49
C VAL A 34 -5.92 -16.30 -16.56
N LEU A 35 -4.85 -16.10 -15.79
CA LEU A 35 -4.34 -17.09 -14.83
C LEU A 35 -4.94 -16.85 -13.43
N PRO A 36 -4.96 -17.86 -12.53
CA PRO A 36 -5.29 -17.64 -11.13
C PRO A 36 -4.39 -16.56 -10.51
N PHE A 37 -4.97 -15.71 -9.68
CA PHE A 37 -4.28 -14.58 -9.03
C PHE A 37 -3.61 -13.61 -10.02
N HIS A 38 -4.13 -13.48 -11.24
CA HIS A 38 -3.51 -12.66 -12.29
C HIS A 38 -3.16 -11.23 -11.84
N HIS A 39 -4.07 -10.62 -11.07
CA HIS A 39 -3.87 -9.29 -10.53
C HIS A 39 -2.65 -9.21 -9.60
N ALA A 40 -2.45 -10.22 -8.74
CA ALA A 40 -1.33 -10.34 -7.81
C ALA A 40 0.02 -10.29 -8.51
N TRP A 41 0.15 -10.96 -9.66
CA TRP A 41 1.41 -11.02 -10.40
C TRP A 41 1.85 -9.65 -10.90
N GLY A 42 0.90 -8.81 -11.35
CA GLY A 42 1.22 -7.44 -11.75
C GLY A 42 1.57 -6.54 -10.57
N ALA A 43 1.06 -6.83 -9.36
CA ALA A 43 1.45 -6.12 -8.13
C ALA A 43 2.94 -6.28 -7.76
N LEU A 44 3.64 -7.27 -8.34
CA LEU A 44 5.07 -7.49 -8.12
C LEU A 44 5.97 -6.58 -8.98
N GLY A 45 5.42 -5.81 -9.93
CA GLY A 45 6.20 -4.92 -10.79
C GLY A 45 7.08 -3.92 -10.05
N PRO A 46 6.59 -3.20 -9.01
CA PRO A 46 7.40 -2.30 -8.19
C PRO A 46 8.59 -3.01 -7.50
N LEU A 47 8.38 -4.21 -6.95
CA LEU A 47 9.43 -5.06 -6.39
C LEU A 47 10.44 -5.45 -7.46
N SER A 48 9.99 -6.00 -8.60
CA SER A 48 10.89 -6.43 -9.68
C SER A 48 11.75 -5.28 -10.19
N ALA A 49 11.16 -4.10 -10.40
CA ALA A 49 11.89 -2.91 -10.82
C ALA A 49 12.94 -2.47 -9.79
N ALA A 50 12.62 -2.55 -8.49
CA ALA A 50 13.57 -2.22 -7.43
C ALA A 50 14.75 -3.19 -7.37
N PHE A 51 14.53 -4.50 -7.52
CA PHE A 51 15.62 -5.48 -7.59
C PHE A 51 16.49 -5.26 -8.84
N ILE A 52 15.88 -5.10 -10.01
CA ILE A 52 16.62 -4.86 -11.27
C ILE A 52 17.50 -3.62 -11.14
N LEU A 53 16.95 -2.50 -10.66
CA LEU A 53 17.72 -1.25 -10.60
C LEU A 53 18.75 -1.23 -9.49
N ASN A 54 18.50 -1.79 -8.30
CA ASN A 54 19.55 -1.94 -7.29
C ASN A 54 20.70 -2.81 -7.81
N LYS A 55 20.40 -3.87 -8.58
CA LYS A 55 21.42 -4.73 -9.21
C LYS A 55 22.23 -3.98 -10.27
N LEU A 56 21.58 -3.14 -11.06
CA LEU A 56 22.25 -2.37 -12.12
C LEU A 56 23.07 -1.19 -11.57
N GLU A 57 22.60 -0.53 -10.51
CA GLU A 57 23.27 0.62 -9.91
C GLU A 57 24.44 0.21 -9.02
N ASP A 58 24.22 -0.77 -8.12
CA ASP A 58 25.15 -1.10 -7.03
C ASP A 58 25.52 -2.60 -6.99
N GLY A 59 25.21 -3.36 -8.04
CA GLY A 59 25.57 -4.77 -8.15
C GLY A 59 24.94 -5.65 -7.07
N ASN A 60 25.70 -6.63 -6.58
CA ASN A 60 25.24 -7.51 -5.48
C ASN A 60 25.10 -6.75 -4.15
N ALA A 61 25.82 -5.64 -3.97
CA ALA A 61 25.73 -4.85 -2.76
C ALA A 61 24.35 -4.17 -2.64
N GLY A 62 23.82 -3.61 -3.73
CA GLY A 62 22.47 -3.03 -3.76
C GLY A 62 21.38 -4.06 -3.46
N ILE A 63 21.49 -5.28 -4.01
CA ILE A 63 20.54 -6.36 -3.70
C ILE A 63 20.60 -6.75 -2.24
N LYS A 64 21.80 -6.90 -1.68
CA LYS A 64 22.00 -7.26 -0.28
C LYS A 64 21.46 -6.18 0.65
N ASP A 65 21.65 -4.90 0.32
CA ASP A 65 21.09 -3.78 1.06
C ASP A 65 19.55 -3.82 1.05
N LEU A 66 18.93 -3.95 -0.13
CA LEU A 66 17.47 -4.04 -0.25
C LEU A 66 16.90 -5.20 0.57
N LEU A 67 17.48 -6.41 0.44
CA LEU A 67 17.08 -7.57 1.23
C LEU A 67 17.25 -7.34 2.74
N SER A 68 18.32 -6.67 3.15
CA SER A 68 18.55 -6.36 4.57
C SER A 68 17.43 -5.47 5.14
N ARG A 69 16.92 -4.51 4.35
CA ARG A 69 15.82 -3.62 4.72
C ARG A 69 14.45 -4.31 4.62
N MET A 70 14.25 -5.20 3.65
CA MET A 70 13.09 -6.10 3.55
C MET A 70 12.89 -6.91 4.82
N PHE A 71 13.97 -7.46 5.36
CA PHE A 71 13.92 -8.31 6.55
C PHE A 71 14.49 -7.64 7.80
N GLN A 72 14.45 -6.30 7.88
CA GLN A 72 14.90 -5.56 9.06
C GLN A 72 13.91 -5.71 10.21
N TRP A 73 14.09 -6.76 11.01
CA TRP A 73 13.23 -7.12 12.14
C TRP A 73 13.67 -6.53 13.48
N LYS A 74 14.94 -6.07 13.59
CA LYS A 74 15.49 -5.46 14.81
C LYS A 74 14.99 -4.01 15.01
N VAL A 75 13.69 -3.89 15.25
CA VAL A 75 12.99 -2.64 15.57
C VAL A 75 12.24 -2.80 16.89
N SER A 76 11.93 -1.68 17.56
CA SER A 76 11.16 -1.73 18.81
C SER A 76 9.81 -2.44 18.61
N TRP A 77 9.41 -3.28 19.56
CA TRP A 77 8.12 -3.99 19.56
C TRP A 77 6.92 -3.03 19.40
N PHE A 78 7.08 -1.78 19.83
CA PHE A 78 6.09 -0.73 19.61
C PHE A 78 5.71 -0.58 18.12
N TRP A 79 6.68 -0.67 17.21
CA TRP A 79 6.42 -0.54 15.78
C TRP A 79 5.71 -1.75 15.18
N TYR A 80 5.95 -2.95 15.71
CA TYR A 80 5.14 -4.12 15.36
C TYR A 80 3.70 -3.94 15.81
N PHE A 81 3.50 -3.42 17.02
CA PHE A 81 2.16 -3.18 17.54
C PHE A 81 1.40 -2.17 16.67
N ILE A 82 2.04 -1.04 16.34
CA ILE A 82 1.46 -0.04 15.43
C ILE A 82 1.19 -0.65 14.05
N ALA A 83 2.16 -1.34 13.45
CA ALA A 83 2.03 -1.88 12.10
C ALA A 83 0.87 -2.88 12.00
N ILE A 84 0.76 -3.81 12.95
CA ILE A 84 -0.24 -4.89 12.89
C ILE A 84 -1.59 -4.42 13.41
N PHE A 85 -1.64 -3.78 14.58
CA PHE A 85 -2.90 -3.60 15.30
C PHE A 85 -3.57 -2.26 15.05
N SER A 86 -2.86 -1.21 14.62
CA SER A 86 -3.51 0.10 14.46
C SER A 86 -4.68 0.09 13.47
N PRO A 87 -4.65 -0.59 12.30
CA PRO A 87 -5.82 -0.67 11.41
C PRO A 87 -7.03 -1.33 12.09
N PHE A 88 -6.83 -2.41 12.83
CA PHE A 88 -7.90 -3.10 13.55
C PHE A 88 -8.43 -2.28 14.73
N VAL A 89 -7.57 -1.54 15.43
CA VAL A 89 -8.00 -0.61 16.49
C VAL A 89 -8.91 0.49 15.92
N LEU A 90 -8.56 1.05 14.76
CA LEU A 90 -9.42 2.02 14.07
C LEU A 90 -10.75 1.40 13.63
N LEU A 91 -10.74 0.15 13.16
CA LEU A 91 -11.96 -0.60 12.84
C LEU A 91 -12.84 -0.81 14.06
N VAL A 92 -12.27 -1.22 15.21
CA VAL A 92 -13.02 -1.39 16.46
C VAL A 92 -13.65 -0.07 16.90
N PHE A 93 -12.92 1.05 16.84
CA PHE A 93 -13.49 2.36 17.13
C PHE A 93 -14.60 2.74 16.15
N ALA A 94 -14.43 2.48 14.86
CA ALA A 94 -15.46 2.72 13.85
C ALA A 94 -16.74 1.90 14.12
N THR A 95 -16.61 0.61 14.42
CA THR A 95 -17.75 -0.25 14.80
C THR A 95 -18.43 0.25 16.07
N SER A 96 -17.66 0.75 17.03
CA SER A 96 -18.17 1.32 18.28
C SER A 96 -18.96 2.61 18.04
N ILE A 97 -18.48 3.48 17.15
CA ILE A 97 -19.19 4.70 16.74
C ILE A 97 -20.48 4.32 15.99
N ASN A 98 -20.40 3.37 15.05
CA ASN A 98 -21.55 2.92 14.27
C ASN A 98 -22.65 2.28 15.14
N TYR A 99 -22.27 1.62 16.25
CA TYR A 99 -23.21 1.05 17.20
C TYR A 99 -24.18 2.10 17.77
N PHE A 100 -23.73 3.33 18.03
CA PHE A 100 -24.60 4.39 18.54
C PHE A 100 -25.65 4.86 17.53
N SER A 101 -25.41 4.67 16.23
CA SER A 101 -26.38 5.03 15.18
C SER A 101 -27.27 3.87 14.74
N SER A 102 -26.76 2.63 14.79
CA SER A 102 -27.41 1.47 14.18
C SER A 102 -27.82 0.38 15.18
N SER A 103 -27.36 0.48 16.42
CA SER A 103 -27.44 -0.56 17.46
C SER A 103 -26.88 -1.92 17.05
N LYS A 104 -26.04 -1.96 16.00
CA LYS A 104 -25.35 -3.16 15.52
C LYS A 104 -23.86 -3.04 15.78
N PHE A 105 -23.31 -4.02 16.51
CA PHE A 105 -21.88 -4.19 16.71
C PHE A 105 -21.47 -5.53 16.10
N SER A 106 -20.85 -5.49 14.92
CA SER A 106 -20.44 -6.69 14.21
C SER A 106 -19.14 -6.45 13.44
N PHE A 107 -18.36 -7.52 13.31
CA PHE A 107 -17.21 -7.62 12.41
C PHE A 107 -17.48 -8.65 11.31
N ASP A 108 -18.75 -8.94 11.02
CA ASP A 108 -19.13 -9.82 9.93
C ASP A 108 -18.47 -9.35 8.63
N GLY A 109 -17.92 -10.32 7.89
CA GLY A 109 -17.20 -10.04 6.66
C GLY A 109 -15.71 -9.72 6.82
N LEU A 110 -15.21 -9.45 8.02
CA LEU A 110 -13.77 -9.20 8.22
C LEU A 110 -12.95 -10.44 7.85
N GLY A 111 -11.99 -10.25 6.94
CA GLY A 111 -11.16 -11.32 6.41
C GLY A 111 -11.82 -12.15 5.30
N GLY A 112 -13.05 -11.80 4.90
CA GLY A 112 -13.74 -12.40 3.77
C GLY A 112 -13.45 -11.65 2.47
N SER A 113 -13.17 -12.39 1.41
CA SER A 113 -12.97 -11.84 0.06
C SER A 113 -13.82 -12.63 -0.94
N LEU A 114 -14.60 -11.91 -1.76
CA LEU A 114 -15.35 -12.50 -2.87
C LEU A 114 -14.41 -12.96 -4.00
N GLU A 115 -13.24 -12.31 -4.14
CA GLU A 115 -12.19 -12.71 -5.08
C GLU A 115 -11.50 -14.01 -4.63
N PHE A 116 -11.35 -14.20 -3.32
CA PHE A 116 -10.69 -15.37 -2.72
C PHE A 116 -11.56 -16.01 -1.63
N PRO A 117 -12.72 -16.61 -1.98
CA PRO A 117 -13.65 -17.19 -1.00
C PRO A 117 -13.05 -18.38 -0.24
N GLN A 118 -11.99 -18.99 -0.78
CA GLN A 118 -11.23 -20.07 -0.13
C GLN A 118 -10.26 -19.57 0.95
N PHE A 119 -10.00 -18.26 1.03
CA PHE A 119 -9.12 -17.70 2.06
C PHE A 119 -9.90 -17.44 3.34
N GLY A 120 -9.35 -17.89 4.46
CA GLY A 120 -9.73 -17.41 5.78
C GLY A 120 -8.91 -16.18 6.14
N PHE A 121 -9.22 -15.57 7.29
CA PHE A 121 -8.57 -14.35 7.77
C PHE A 121 -7.03 -14.41 7.71
N VAL A 122 -6.43 -15.51 8.20
CA VAL A 122 -4.96 -15.65 8.24
C VAL A 122 -4.36 -15.77 6.84
N SER A 123 -4.91 -16.60 5.97
CA SER A 123 -4.38 -16.77 4.61
C SER A 123 -4.60 -15.50 3.77
N PHE A 124 -5.71 -14.79 3.98
CA PHE A 124 -5.94 -13.51 3.31
C PHE A 124 -4.99 -12.43 3.80
N PHE A 125 -4.72 -12.36 5.11
CA PHE A 125 -3.70 -11.44 5.66
C PHE A 125 -2.32 -11.75 5.08
N LEU A 126 -1.88 -13.03 5.09
CA LEU A 126 -0.59 -13.43 4.55
C LEU A 126 -0.47 -13.13 3.06
N TYR A 127 -1.55 -13.35 2.30
CA TYR A 127 -1.62 -12.99 0.89
C TYR A 127 -1.41 -11.48 0.69
N ASN A 128 -2.15 -10.62 1.38
CA ASN A 128 -1.99 -9.17 1.24
C ASN A 128 -0.61 -8.70 1.72
N PHE A 129 -0.15 -9.21 2.86
CA PHE A 129 1.18 -8.92 3.41
C PHE A 129 2.31 -9.25 2.43
N ILE A 130 2.26 -10.40 1.78
CA ILE A 130 3.31 -10.85 0.85
C ILE A 130 3.19 -10.15 -0.51
N VAL A 131 1.99 -10.13 -1.09
CA VAL A 131 1.78 -9.67 -2.45
C VAL A 131 1.78 -8.15 -2.54
N TYR A 132 0.98 -7.47 -1.72
CA TYR A 132 0.87 -6.00 -1.77
C TYR A 132 1.83 -5.36 -0.78
N GLY A 133 1.89 -5.87 0.45
CA GLY A 133 2.84 -5.39 1.45
C GLY A 133 4.29 -5.47 0.98
N PHE A 134 4.82 -6.66 0.71
CA PHE A 134 6.19 -6.76 0.18
C PHE A 134 6.30 -6.39 -1.29
N GLY A 135 5.38 -6.84 -2.15
CA GLY A 135 5.48 -6.60 -3.60
C GLY A 135 5.44 -5.11 -3.97
N GLU A 136 4.63 -4.31 -3.29
CA GLU A 136 4.57 -2.88 -3.55
C GLU A 136 5.60 -2.09 -2.73
N GLU A 137 5.65 -2.31 -1.40
CA GLU A 137 6.45 -1.45 -0.52
C GLU A 137 7.96 -1.64 -0.71
N THR A 138 8.41 -2.81 -1.19
CA THR A 138 9.81 -2.99 -1.59
C THR A 138 10.20 -2.01 -2.69
N GLY A 139 9.28 -1.72 -3.59
CA GLY A 139 9.45 -0.71 -4.62
C GLY A 139 9.27 0.71 -4.11
N TRP A 140 8.09 1.00 -3.58
CA TRP A 140 7.71 2.37 -3.21
C TRP A 140 8.54 2.92 -2.06
N ARG A 141 8.73 2.15 -0.99
CA ARG A 141 9.43 2.57 0.23
C ARG A 141 10.87 2.07 0.24
N GLY A 142 11.15 0.92 -0.38
CA GLY A 142 12.50 0.38 -0.49
C GLY A 142 13.38 1.03 -1.57
N TYR A 143 12.80 1.60 -2.64
CA TYR A 143 13.57 2.22 -3.72
C TYR A 143 13.22 3.69 -4.00
N ALA A 144 11.93 3.99 -4.23
CA ALA A 144 11.53 5.31 -4.70
C ALA A 144 11.59 6.38 -3.59
N LEU A 145 10.97 6.12 -2.44
CA LEU A 145 10.88 7.05 -1.33
C LEU A 145 12.26 7.53 -0.84
N PRO A 146 13.27 6.67 -0.58
CA PRO A 146 14.55 7.14 -0.06
C PRO A 146 15.27 8.07 -1.05
N LYS A 147 15.20 7.75 -2.35
CA LYS A 147 15.75 8.59 -3.43
C LYS A 147 15.02 9.93 -3.56
N LEU A 148 13.70 9.97 -3.35
CA LEU A 148 12.94 11.23 -3.29
C LEU A 148 13.34 12.05 -2.04
N GLN A 149 13.49 11.40 -0.89
CA GLN A 149 13.87 12.04 0.38
C GLN A 149 15.32 12.58 0.40
N LYS A 150 16.20 12.15 -0.52
CA LYS A 150 17.51 12.79 -0.77
C LYS A 150 17.34 14.21 -1.30
N LYS A 151 16.31 14.47 -2.10
CA LYS A 151 16.09 15.78 -2.77
C LYS A 151 15.07 16.64 -2.02
N TRP A 152 14.04 16.02 -1.47
CA TRP A 152 12.91 16.72 -0.86
C TRP A 152 12.72 16.32 0.60
N ASN A 153 11.87 17.05 1.32
CA ASN A 153 11.45 16.61 2.65
C ASN A 153 10.51 15.39 2.58
N ALA A 154 10.24 14.77 3.73
CA ALA A 154 9.41 13.56 3.78
C ALA A 154 8.01 13.78 3.19
N LEU A 155 7.29 14.83 3.62
CA LEU A 155 5.94 15.09 3.11
C LEU A 155 5.91 15.34 1.59
N THR A 156 6.80 16.17 1.06
CA THR A 156 6.91 16.42 -0.39
C THR A 156 7.25 15.14 -1.14
N SER A 157 8.13 14.29 -0.59
CA SER A 157 8.45 12.98 -1.18
C SER A 157 7.23 12.06 -1.20
N THR A 158 6.46 12.02 -0.11
CA THR A 158 5.20 11.27 -0.01
C THR A 158 4.17 11.77 -1.01
N VAL A 159 3.99 13.08 -1.18
CA VAL A 159 3.05 13.65 -2.17
C VAL A 159 3.44 13.19 -3.58
N ILE A 160 4.70 13.38 -3.97
CA ILE A 160 5.19 12.96 -5.30
C ILE A 160 4.98 11.46 -5.51
N LEU A 161 5.36 10.65 -4.51
CA LEU A 161 5.20 9.20 -4.57
C LEU A 161 3.73 8.79 -4.66
N THR A 162 2.83 9.48 -3.97
CA THR A 162 1.38 9.19 -4.01
C THR A 162 0.82 9.41 -5.40
N PHE A 163 1.17 10.50 -6.09
CA PHE A 163 0.73 10.73 -7.46
C PHE A 163 1.22 9.63 -8.41
N LEU A 164 2.50 9.24 -8.30
CA LEU A 164 3.07 8.20 -9.12
C LEU A 164 2.54 6.80 -8.75
N TRP A 165 2.18 6.57 -7.50
CA TRP A 165 1.53 5.33 -7.08
C TRP A 165 0.07 5.28 -7.56
N ALA A 166 -0.66 6.40 -7.53
CA ALA A 166 -2.01 6.49 -8.05
C ALA A 166 -2.06 6.20 -9.57
N LEU A 167 -1.12 6.78 -10.34
CA LEU A 167 -0.99 6.51 -11.77
C LEU A 167 -0.67 5.06 -12.08
N TRP A 168 0.06 4.35 -11.22
CA TRP A 168 0.32 2.92 -11.41
C TRP A 168 -0.97 2.08 -11.45
N HIS A 169 -2.01 2.50 -10.72
CA HIS A 169 -3.31 1.83 -10.66
C HIS A 169 -4.20 2.08 -11.90
N THR A 170 -3.79 2.92 -12.86
CA THR A 170 -4.64 3.30 -14.00
C THR A 170 -5.31 2.11 -14.73
N PRO A 171 -4.64 0.97 -14.99
CA PRO A 171 -5.30 -0.16 -15.65
C PRO A 171 -6.48 -0.74 -14.85
N LEU A 172 -6.49 -0.64 -13.52
CA LEU A 172 -7.55 -1.22 -12.68
C LEU A 172 -8.91 -0.58 -12.97
N PHE A 173 -8.94 0.69 -13.37
CA PHE A 173 -10.17 1.40 -13.78
C PHE A 173 -10.83 0.82 -15.04
N LEU A 174 -10.18 -0.15 -15.70
CA LEU A 174 -10.71 -0.81 -16.89
C LEU A 174 -11.33 -2.19 -16.60
N TYR A 175 -11.01 -2.82 -15.46
CA TYR A 175 -11.42 -4.20 -15.19
C TYR A 175 -11.78 -4.54 -13.74
N ARG A 176 -11.34 -3.76 -12.73
CA ARG A 176 -11.68 -4.04 -11.32
C ARG A 176 -13.05 -3.44 -10.99
N PRO A 177 -14.03 -4.23 -10.54
CA PRO A 177 -15.39 -3.73 -10.29
C PRO A 177 -15.44 -2.49 -9.38
N GLY A 178 -14.70 -2.52 -8.27
CA GLY A 178 -14.63 -1.40 -7.32
C GLY A 178 -14.09 -0.10 -7.94
N PHE A 179 -13.09 -0.18 -8.83
CA PHE A 179 -12.53 0.98 -9.52
C PHE A 179 -13.45 1.47 -10.65
N MET A 180 -14.04 0.54 -11.40
CA MET A 180 -14.94 0.85 -12.51
C MET A 180 -16.26 1.51 -12.06
N ALA A 181 -16.68 1.27 -10.82
CA ALA A 181 -17.88 1.85 -10.25
C ALA A 181 -17.68 3.27 -9.68
N MET A 182 -16.43 3.75 -9.56
CA MET A 182 -16.16 5.07 -9.00
C MET A 182 -16.51 6.19 -9.99
N ASP A 183 -17.29 7.16 -9.53
CA ASP A 183 -17.46 8.45 -10.19
C ASP A 183 -16.27 9.40 -9.87
N ALA A 184 -16.35 10.65 -10.34
CA ALA A 184 -15.28 11.62 -10.10
C ALA A 184 -15.02 11.89 -8.61
N PHE A 185 -16.08 11.90 -7.79
CA PHE A 185 -15.95 12.09 -6.35
C PHE A 185 -15.35 10.86 -5.67
N GLY A 186 -15.75 9.66 -6.08
CA GLY A 186 -15.16 8.40 -5.64
C GLY A 186 -13.68 8.29 -5.97
N ILE A 187 -13.26 8.69 -7.17
CA ILE A 187 -11.83 8.75 -7.57
C ILE A 187 -11.05 9.72 -6.67
N PHE A 188 -11.62 10.89 -6.38
CA PHE A 188 -11.01 11.86 -5.47
C PHE A 188 -10.89 11.29 -4.05
N GLY A 189 -11.95 10.67 -3.53
CA GLY A 189 -11.94 10.01 -2.22
C GLY A 189 -10.91 8.89 -2.13
N TRP A 190 -10.81 8.05 -3.18
CA TRP A 190 -9.79 7.00 -3.29
C TRP A 190 -8.37 7.58 -3.30
N PHE A 191 -8.11 8.64 -4.07
CA PHE A 191 -6.81 9.30 -4.08
C PHE A 191 -6.45 9.88 -2.71
N MET A 192 -7.41 10.50 -2.01
CA MET A 192 -7.18 11.03 -0.66
C MET A 192 -6.93 9.91 0.37
N SER A 193 -7.58 8.75 0.22
CA SER A 193 -7.28 7.55 1.01
C SER A 193 -5.85 7.06 0.74
N LEU A 194 -5.46 6.94 -0.53
CA LEU A 194 -4.12 6.54 -0.94
C LEU A 194 -3.04 7.50 -0.39
N PHE A 195 -3.30 8.81 -0.45
CA PHE A 195 -2.43 9.84 0.11
C PHE A 195 -2.28 9.71 1.62
N THR A 196 -3.39 9.50 2.33
CA THR A 196 -3.42 9.31 3.78
C THR A 196 -2.63 8.07 4.19
N GLY A 197 -2.87 6.93 3.53
CA GLY A 197 -2.10 5.71 3.72
C GLY A 197 -0.61 5.93 3.43
N ALA A 198 -0.28 6.69 2.39
CA ALA A 198 1.10 6.99 2.03
C ALA A 198 1.85 7.83 3.09
N ILE A 199 1.16 8.75 3.76
CA ILE A 199 1.72 9.50 4.91
C ILE A 199 2.07 8.53 6.04
N LEU A 200 1.13 7.66 6.43
CA LEU A 200 1.34 6.69 7.52
C LEU A 200 2.43 5.67 7.18
N LEU A 201 2.47 5.15 5.96
CA LEU A 201 3.54 4.28 5.46
C LEU A 201 4.89 4.98 5.48
N THR A 202 4.97 6.25 5.05
CA THR A 202 6.21 7.04 5.11
C THR A 202 6.67 7.27 6.55
N TRP A 203 5.73 7.61 7.45
CA TRP A 203 6.02 7.79 8.86
C TRP A 203 6.53 6.51 9.51
N LEU A 204 5.88 5.38 9.23
CA LEU A 204 6.28 4.08 9.76
C LEU A 204 7.65 3.66 9.19
N TYR A 205 7.90 3.86 7.89
CA TYR A 205 9.20 3.59 7.27
C TYR A 205 10.31 4.41 7.93
N ASN A 206 10.13 5.72 8.07
CA ASN A 206 11.14 6.59 8.67
C ASN A 206 11.36 6.28 10.15
N SER A 207 10.28 6.06 10.91
CA SER A 207 10.34 5.81 12.35
C SER A 207 10.88 4.42 12.73
N SER A 208 10.71 3.43 11.84
CA SER A 208 11.28 2.09 11.96
C SER A 208 12.70 1.97 11.37
N ARG A 209 13.34 3.11 11.05
CA ARG A 209 14.70 3.20 10.50
C ARG A 209 14.86 2.43 9.17
N GLY A 210 13.85 2.53 8.30
CA GLY A 210 13.90 1.99 6.94
C GLY A 210 13.47 0.53 6.83
N SER A 211 12.75 0.02 7.83
CA SER A 211 12.24 -1.36 7.80
C SER A 211 11.09 -1.47 6.82
N ILE A 212 11.32 -2.18 5.71
CA ILE A 212 10.28 -2.51 4.74
C ILE A 212 9.31 -3.55 5.35
N LEU A 213 9.77 -4.41 6.26
CA LEU A 213 8.92 -5.34 7.00
C LEU A 213 7.79 -4.62 7.74
N MET A 214 8.09 -3.50 8.42
CA MET A 214 7.06 -2.76 9.18
C MET A 214 6.00 -2.16 8.28
N VAL A 215 6.40 -1.56 7.15
CA VAL A 215 5.44 -1.02 6.18
C VAL A 215 4.66 -2.11 5.47
N ALA A 216 5.27 -3.25 5.16
CA ALA A 216 4.58 -4.39 4.56
C ALA A 216 3.50 -4.96 5.50
N LEU A 217 3.81 -5.11 6.79
CA LEU A 217 2.84 -5.55 7.82
C LEU A 217 1.66 -4.57 7.92
N PHE A 218 1.96 -3.26 7.95
CA PHE A 218 0.93 -2.23 8.01
C PHE A 218 0.08 -2.18 6.75
N HIS A 219 0.69 -2.27 5.56
CA HIS A 219 -0.02 -2.32 4.29
C HIS A 219 -0.96 -3.53 4.24
N GLY A 220 -0.47 -4.73 4.56
CA GLY A 220 -1.32 -5.93 4.60
C GLY A 220 -2.45 -5.86 5.65
N ALA A 221 -2.21 -5.21 6.78
CA ALA A 221 -3.23 -4.97 7.81
C ALA A 221 -4.28 -3.93 7.38
N ILE A 222 -3.88 -2.91 6.63
CA ILE A 222 -4.81 -1.96 6.00
C ILE A 222 -5.63 -2.67 4.92
N ASP A 223 -5.00 -3.44 4.05
CA ASP A 223 -5.69 -4.14 2.96
C ASP A 223 -6.75 -5.07 3.50
N ILE A 224 -6.43 -5.95 4.45
CA ILE A 224 -7.46 -6.85 5.01
C ILE A 224 -8.64 -6.09 5.63
N VAL A 225 -8.42 -4.91 6.22
CA VAL A 225 -9.52 -4.08 6.73
C VAL A 225 -10.35 -3.51 5.58
N PHE A 226 -9.71 -2.88 4.58
CA PHE A 226 -10.41 -2.13 3.53
C PHE A 226 -10.90 -2.96 2.34
N THR A 227 -10.33 -4.15 2.11
CA THR A 227 -10.70 -5.05 1.01
C THR A 227 -11.52 -6.25 1.48
N SER A 228 -12.02 -6.23 2.71
CA SER A 228 -13.01 -7.18 3.19
C SER A 228 -14.39 -6.79 2.67
N ASP A 229 -14.92 -7.55 1.70
CA ASP A 229 -16.06 -7.14 0.87
C ASP A 229 -17.40 -7.02 1.63
N SER A 230 -17.52 -7.65 2.79
CA SER A 230 -18.79 -7.78 3.53
C SER A 230 -18.86 -6.95 4.82
N ILE A 231 -17.89 -6.07 5.06
CA ILE A 231 -17.97 -5.11 6.17
C ILE A 231 -18.97 -4.00 5.80
N ASP A 232 -19.79 -3.59 6.77
CA ASP A 232 -20.75 -2.50 6.61
C ASP A 232 -20.08 -1.22 6.06
N THR A 233 -20.68 -0.63 5.02
CA THR A 233 -20.12 0.53 4.33
C THR A 233 -19.97 1.75 5.23
N ASN A 234 -20.87 1.95 6.20
CA ASN A 234 -20.76 3.06 7.14
C ASN A 234 -19.58 2.86 8.11
N ILE A 235 -19.38 1.63 8.58
CA ILE A 235 -18.17 1.28 9.36
C ILE A 235 -16.93 1.59 8.53
N MET A 236 -16.87 1.16 7.26
CA MET A 236 -15.72 1.41 6.40
C MET A 236 -15.43 2.89 6.18
N ASN A 237 -16.47 3.70 5.97
CA ASN A 237 -16.35 5.15 5.83
C ASN A 237 -15.81 5.80 7.10
N ILE A 238 -16.31 5.39 8.28
CA ILE A 238 -15.80 5.88 9.57
C ILE A 238 -14.34 5.44 9.77
N THR A 239 -13.99 4.18 9.44
CA THR A 239 -12.60 3.71 9.50
C THR A 239 -11.67 4.55 8.61
N GLY A 240 -12.08 4.84 7.38
CA GLY A 240 -11.36 5.73 6.47
C GLY A 240 -11.17 7.14 7.06
N PHE A 241 -12.22 7.72 7.65
CA PHE A 241 -12.12 9.00 8.33
C PHE A 241 -11.14 8.96 9.52
N LEU A 242 -11.21 7.92 10.36
CA LEU A 242 -10.30 7.76 11.49
C LEU A 242 -8.84 7.58 11.04
N LEU A 243 -8.61 6.95 9.88
CA LEU A 243 -7.28 6.86 9.27
C LEU A 243 -6.74 8.23 8.86
N VAL A 244 -7.59 9.11 8.31
CA VAL A 244 -7.24 10.52 8.01
C VAL A 244 -6.87 11.27 9.28
N VAL A 245 -7.68 11.14 10.34
CA VAL A 245 -7.39 11.73 11.65
C VAL A 245 -6.04 11.24 12.18
N PHE A 246 -5.75 9.95 12.05
CA PHE A 246 -4.47 9.37 12.46
C PHE A 246 -3.29 9.98 11.68
N ALA A 247 -3.39 10.11 10.36
CA ALA A 247 -2.36 10.73 9.54
C ALA A 247 -2.13 12.21 9.89
N VAL A 248 -3.20 12.98 10.11
CA VAL A 248 -3.12 14.39 10.53
C VAL A 248 -2.46 14.51 11.91
N PHE A 249 -2.83 13.63 12.85
CA PHE A 249 -2.22 13.58 14.17
C PHE A 249 -0.71 13.28 14.10
N VAL A 250 -0.32 12.28 13.29
CA VAL A 250 1.10 11.95 13.04
C VAL A 250 1.84 13.13 12.43
N LEU A 251 1.26 13.81 11.45
CA LEU A 251 1.85 14.98 10.82
C LEU A 251 2.04 16.13 11.82
N GLY A 252 1.04 16.39 12.67
CA GLY A 252 1.12 17.40 13.74
C GLY A 252 2.19 17.08 14.78
N LEU A 253 2.33 15.80 15.17
CA LEU A 253 3.32 15.37 16.16
C LEU A 253 4.76 15.32 15.64
N THR A 254 4.95 15.03 14.35
CA THR A 254 6.29 14.74 13.80
C THR A 254 6.79 15.79 12.80
N GLY A 255 5.90 16.64 12.31
CA GLY A 255 6.18 17.65 11.31
C GLY A 255 6.47 17.09 9.92
N TRP A 256 6.45 17.97 8.91
CA TRP A 256 6.60 17.61 7.50
C TRP A 256 8.03 17.23 7.08
N LYS A 257 9.06 17.65 7.84
CA LYS A 257 10.46 17.53 7.39
C LYS A 257 10.91 16.08 7.29
N ASN A 258 10.58 15.29 8.31
CA ASN A 258 10.96 13.88 8.41
C ASN A 258 9.75 12.94 8.46
N LEU A 259 8.54 13.44 8.76
CA LEU A 259 7.40 12.60 9.13
C LEU A 259 7.82 11.54 10.16
N SER A 260 8.68 11.92 11.10
CA SER A 260 9.21 11.04 12.13
C SER A 260 9.97 11.87 13.16
N LYS A 261 10.06 11.35 14.40
CA LYS A 261 10.94 11.92 15.43
C LYS A 261 12.43 11.61 15.18
N VAL A 262 12.74 10.64 14.33
CA VAL A 262 14.09 10.35 13.87
C VAL A 262 14.31 10.89 12.46
N GLY A 263 15.57 10.91 12.00
CA GLY A 263 15.90 11.35 10.64
C GLY A 263 15.22 10.49 9.57
N ARG A 264 14.77 11.15 8.49
CA ARG A 264 14.19 10.45 7.34
C ARG A 264 15.22 9.56 6.64
N GLN A 265 14.77 8.43 6.13
CA GLN A 265 15.64 7.42 5.53
C GLN A 265 15.89 7.75 4.06
N THR A 266 17.16 7.81 3.67
CA THR A 266 17.55 8.20 2.31
C THR A 266 18.32 7.14 1.58
N ASN A 267 18.60 6.00 2.20
CA ASN A 267 19.29 4.86 1.58
C ASN A 267 18.28 3.89 0.97
#